data_AF-A0A1G4TXI7-F1
#
_entry.id   AF-A0A1G4TXI7-F1
#
_cell.length_a   1.000
_cell.length_b   1.000
_cell.length_c   1.000
_cell.angle_alpha   90.00
_cell.angle_beta   90.00
_cell.angle_gamma   90.00
#
_symmetry.space_group_name_H-M   'P 1'
#
loop_
_entity.id
_entity.type
_entity.pdbx_description
1 polymer ?
#
loop_
_entity_poly.entity_id
_entity_poly.type
_entity_poly.pdbx_seq_one_letter_code
_entity_poly.pdbx_strand_id
1 'polypeptide(L)'
;MKKSTTFTKLVQTLLTEEDVKQILQELKYEDTASKFTASQLLLFFMHAALGQWDSYRSGVGKAVTSGLIRVCYSSFSSKASD
;
A
#
# COMPACT_ATOMS: atom_id res chain seq x y z
N MET A 1 -2.42 -13.63 -16.71
CA MET A 1 -1.32 -13.49 -15.71
C MET A 1 -1.84 -13.87 -14.34
N LYS A 2 -1.24 -14.86 -13.65
CA LYS A 2 -1.60 -15.21 -12.28
C LYS A 2 -1.27 -14.02 -11.37
N LYS A 3 -2.25 -13.21 -11.01
CA LYS A 3 -2.10 -12.20 -9.95
C LYS A 3 -1.83 -12.97 -8.66
N SER A 4 -0.57 -13.07 -8.26
CA SER A 4 -0.19 -13.79 -7.03
C SER A 4 -0.70 -13.00 -5.84
N THR A 5 -1.92 -13.31 -5.38
CA THR A 5 -2.58 -12.65 -4.25
C THR A 5 -2.13 -13.21 -2.90
N THR A 6 -1.31 -14.26 -2.90
CA THR A 6 -0.87 -14.95 -1.67
C THR A 6 -0.12 -14.02 -0.74
N PHE A 7 0.78 -13.18 -1.26
CA PHE A 7 1.53 -12.25 -0.42
C PHE A 7 0.61 -11.20 0.21
N THR A 8 -0.28 -10.57 -0.56
CA THR A 8 -1.27 -9.63 -0.04
C THR A 8 -2.13 -10.27 1.05
N LYS A 9 -2.61 -11.49 0.84
CA LYS A 9 -3.39 -12.23 1.85
C LYS A 9 -2.59 -12.49 3.12
N LEU A 10 -1.31 -12.88 3.00
CA LEU A 10 -0.45 -13.09 4.16
C LEU A 10 -0.26 -11.78 4.94
N VAL A 11 0.03 -10.67 4.26
CA VAL A 11 0.17 -9.36 4.91
C VAL A 11 -1.12 -8.97 5.62
N GLN A 12 -2.28 -9.12 4.95
CA GLN A 12 -3.59 -8.81 5.56
C GLN A 12 -3.97 -9.75 6.71
N THR A 13 -3.39 -10.95 6.77
CA THR A 13 -3.60 -11.87 7.90
C THR A 13 -2.76 -11.45 9.11
N LEU A 14 -1.58 -10.89 8.88
CA LEU A 14 -0.65 -10.43 9.93
C LEU A 14 -0.95 -9.00 10.40
N LEU A 15 -1.51 -8.19 9.51
CA LEU A 15 -1.83 -6.79 9.73
C LEU A 15 -3.23 -6.53 9.14
N THR A 16 -4.24 -6.67 10.00
CA THR A 16 -5.64 -6.50 9.62
C THR A 16 -5.98 -5.02 9.41
N GLU A 17 -7.16 -4.73 8.86
CA GLU A 17 -7.60 -3.34 8.71
C GLU A 17 -7.85 -2.67 10.06
N GLU A 18 -8.29 -3.44 11.06
CA GLU A 18 -8.48 -3.02 12.44
C GLU A 18 -7.15 -2.63 13.07
N ASP A 19 -6.11 -3.44 12.90
CA ASP A 19 -4.76 -3.14 13.40
C ASP A 19 -4.24 -1.84 12.79
N VAL A 20 -4.39 -1.67 11.47
CA VAL A 20 -3.99 -0.43 10.80
C VAL A 20 -4.77 0.76 11.35
N LYS A 21 -6.09 0.66 11.51
CA LYS A 21 -6.90 1.75 12.08
C LYS A 21 -6.44 2.13 13.48
N GLN A 22 -6.14 1.15 14.33
CA GLN A 22 -5.65 1.41 15.68
C GLN A 22 -4.30 2.15 15.64
N ILE A 23 -3.37 1.71 14.79
CA ILE A 23 -2.07 2.39 14.61
C ILE A 23 -2.28 3.84 14.14
N LEU A 24 -3.15 4.09 13.17
CA LEU A 24 -3.42 5.44 12.69
C LEU A 24 -4.02 6.34 13.78
N GLN A 25 -4.91 5.80 14.61
CA GLN A 25 -5.48 6.51 15.75
C GLN A 25 -4.42 6.86 16.80
N GLU A 26 -3.54 5.92 17.13
CA GLU A 26 -2.42 6.14 18.06
C GLU A 26 -1.46 7.22 17.56
N LEU A 27 -1.21 7.24 16.24
CA LEU A 27 -0.39 8.25 15.57
C LEU A 27 -1.13 9.58 15.33
N LYS A 28 -2.43 9.65 15.63
CA LYS A 28 -3.32 10.78 15.30
C LYS A 28 -3.28 11.15 13.81
N TYR A 29 -3.05 10.15 12.95
CA TYR A 29 -3.06 10.31 11.51
C TYR A 29 -4.50 10.17 11.00
N GLU A 30 -5.01 11.23 10.37
CA GLU A 30 -6.33 11.21 9.75
C GLU A 30 -6.22 10.79 8.28
N ASP A 31 -6.65 9.56 8.00
CA ASP A 31 -6.70 9.06 6.62
C ASP A 31 -7.93 9.61 5.88
N THR A 32 -7.75 10.74 5.19
CA THR A 32 -8.83 11.43 4.44
C THR A 32 -9.10 10.83 3.05
N ALA A 33 -8.28 9.89 2.59
CA ALA A 33 -8.35 9.42 1.20
C ALA A 33 -9.32 8.25 1.03
N SER A 34 -10.35 8.43 0.19
CA SER A 34 -11.36 7.39 -0.07
C SER A 34 -10.87 6.25 -0.98
N LYS A 35 -9.94 6.52 -1.89
CA LYS A 35 -9.48 5.56 -2.91
C LYS A 35 -8.08 5.01 -2.69
N PHE A 36 -7.25 5.70 -1.90
CA PHE A 36 -5.89 5.30 -1.58
C PHE A 36 -5.66 5.42 -0.09
N THR A 37 -6.08 4.41 0.66
CA THR A 37 -6.00 4.41 2.13
C THR A 37 -4.58 4.11 2.61
N ALA A 38 -4.29 4.40 3.87
CA ALA A 38 -3.02 4.07 4.51
C ALA A 38 -2.78 2.55 4.51
N SER A 39 -3.82 1.72 4.65
CA SER A 39 -3.70 0.26 4.49
C SER A 39 -3.21 -0.12 3.09
N GLN A 40 -3.68 0.57 2.05
CA GLN A 40 -3.22 0.34 0.68
C GLN A 40 -1.79 0.85 0.46
N LEU A 41 -1.41 1.96 1.11
CA LEU A 41 -0.04 2.47 1.11
C LEU A 41 0.93 1.48 1.78
N LEU A 42 0.54 0.92 2.94
CA LEU A 42 1.32 -0.11 3.64
C LEU A 42 1.48 -1.37 2.78
N LEU A 43 0.40 -1.85 2.17
CA LEU A 43 0.48 -2.97 1.23
C LEU A 43 1.45 -2.68 0.08
N PHE A 44 1.44 -1.46 -0.45
CA PHE A 44 2.38 -1.05 -1.47
C PHE A 44 3.83 -1.12 -0.97
N PHE A 45 4.12 -0.59 0.22
CA PHE A 45 5.46 -0.68 0.81
C PHE A 45 5.92 -2.11 1.04
N MET A 46 5.02 -3.01 1.47
CA MET A 46 5.36 -4.42 1.65
C MET A 46 5.72 -5.11 0.32
N HIS A 47 4.97 -4.82 -0.74
CA HIS A 47 5.30 -5.33 -2.08
C HIS A 47 6.58 -4.69 -2.64
N ALA A 48 6.81 -3.41 -2.37
CA ALA A 48 8.02 -2.71 -2.76
C ALA A 48 9.25 -3.28 -2.06
N ALA A 49 9.15 -3.62 -0.77
CA ALA A 49 10.21 -4.27 -0.02
C ALA A 49 10.48 -5.69 -0.55
N LEU A 50 9.42 -6.49 -0.75
CA LEU A 50 9.54 -7.86 -1.27
C LEU A 50 10.15 -7.89 -2.68
N GLY A 51 9.69 -7.00 -3.56
CA GLY A 51 10.13 -6.91 -4.95
C GLY A 51 11.34 -6.01 -5.17
N GLN A 52 11.92 -5.45 -4.10
CA GLN A 52 13.03 -4.49 -4.11
C GLN A 52 12.84 -3.40 -5.16
N TRP A 53 11.72 -2.67 -5.09
CA TRP A 53 11.40 -1.64 -6.07
C TRP A 53 12.29 -0.41 -5.91
N ASP A 54 12.78 0.09 -7.05
CA ASP A 54 13.86 1.09 -7.11
C ASP A 54 13.38 2.52 -6.77
N SER A 55 12.09 2.80 -6.97
CA SER A 55 11.49 4.10 -6.73
C SER A 55 9.97 4.03 -6.71
N TYR A 56 9.32 5.05 -6.16
CA TYR A 56 7.85 5.19 -6.23
C TYR A 56 7.31 5.22 -7.66
N ARG A 57 8.05 5.85 -8.59
CA ARG A 57 7.66 5.92 -10.01
C ARG A 57 7.68 4.55 -10.68
N SER A 58 8.75 3.78 -10.46
CA SER A 58 8.85 2.38 -10.92
C SER A 58 7.79 1.50 -10.24
N GLY A 59 7.60 1.71 -8.94
CA GLY A 59 6.67 0.96 -8.09
C GLY A 59 5.22 1.09 -8.52
N VAL A 60 4.74 2.28 -8.92
CA VAL A 60 3.36 2.47 -9.38
C VAL A 60 3.03 1.58 -10.59
N GLY A 61 3.98 1.38 -11.50
CA GLY A 61 3.82 0.43 -12.61
C GLY A 61 3.80 -1.03 -12.14
N LYS A 62 4.74 -1.40 -11.25
CA LYS A 62 4.87 -2.75 -10.67
C LYS A 62 3.71 -3.13 -9.74
N ALA A 63 3.02 -2.16 -9.14
CA ALA A 63 1.88 -2.39 -8.26
C ALA A 63 0.70 -3.01 -9.00
N VAL A 64 0.41 -2.56 -10.23
CA VAL A 64 -0.68 -3.10 -11.05
C VAL A 64 -0.44 -4.56 -11.42
N THR A 65 0.81 -4.91 -11.76
CA THR A 65 1.18 -6.30 -12.07
C THR A 65 1.17 -7.20 -10.83
N SER A 66 1.38 -6.62 -9.65
CA SER A 66 1.32 -7.29 -8.34
C SER A 66 -0.10 -7.41 -7.77
N GLY A 67 -1.11 -6.91 -8.49
CA GLY A 67 -2.52 -7.01 -8.11
C GLY A 67 -2.99 -5.96 -7.11
N LEU A 68 -2.18 -4.91 -6.86
CA LEU A 68 -2.57 -3.75 -6.08
C LEU A 68 -3.40 -2.78 -6.93
N ILE A 69 -4.05 -1.82 -6.26
CA ILE A 69 -4.81 -0.79 -6.94
C ILE A 69 -3.90 0.11 -7.78
N ARG A 70 -4.42 0.59 -8.90
CA ARG A 70 -3.72 1.56 -9.74
C ARG A 70 -3.85 2.95 -9.12
N VAL A 71 -2.72 3.59 -8.84
CA VAL A 71 -2.65 4.95 -8.29
C VAL A 71 -1.73 5.78 -9.18
N CYS A 72 -2.01 7.08 -9.34
CA CYS A 72 -1.07 7.97 -10.04
C CYS A 72 0.15 8.26 -9.16
N TYR A 73 1.33 8.42 -9.76
CA TYR A 73 2.56 8.74 -9.01
C TYR A 73 2.40 9.96 -8.09
N SER A 74 1.75 11.02 -8.56
CA SER A 74 1.51 12.22 -7.74
C SER A 74 0.68 11.90 -6.50
N SER A 75 -0.45 11.22 -6.66
CA SER A 75 -1.31 10.81 -5.53
C SER A 75 -0.58 9.89 -4.55
N PHE A 76 0.22 8.96 -5.07
CA PHE A 76 1.04 8.08 -4.25
C PHE A 76 2.08 8.88 -3.45
N SER A 77 2.86 9.71 -4.14
CA SER A 77 3.96 10.46 -3.54
C SER A 77 3.48 11.51 -2.55
N SER A 78 2.32 12.12 -2.79
CA SER A 78 1.73 13.06 -1.82
C SER A 78 1.37 12.33 -0.52
N LYS A 79 0.67 11.20 -0.60
CA LYS A 79 0.27 10.45 0.58
C LYS A 79 1.45 9.82 1.33
N ALA A 80 2.49 9.39 0.60
CA ALA A 80 3.68 8.83 1.23
C ALA A 80 4.55 9.87 1.96
N SER A 81 4.30 11.16 1.73
CA SER A 81 5.02 12.27 2.35
C SER A 81 4.19 13.04 3.39
N ASP A 82 2.94 12.59 3.61
CA ASP A 82 1.99 13.14 4.59
C ASP A 82 2.33 12.64 6.00
#